data_AF-A0A354FCH4-F1
#
_entry.id   AF-A0A354FCH4-F1
#
_cell.length_a   1.000
_cell.length_b   1.000
_cell.length_c   1.000
_cell.angle_alpha   90.00
_cell.angle_beta   90.00
_cell.angle_gamma   90.00
#
_symmetry.space_group_name_H-M   'P 1'
#
loop_
_entity.id
_entity.type
_entity.pdbx_description
1 polymer ?
#
loop_
_entity_poly.entity_id
_entity_poly.type
_entity_poly.pdbx_seq_one_letter_code
_entity_poly.pdbx_strand_id
1 'polypeptide(L)'
;MIDFRDTTHLVIKGHEGWLEFRSSHGHHDSATDVLYKWGHNMQVDGLCRKEILKAYLIDPQGEKRDLAIGEAEEAAYKLTFTPEQVGFYRPVIEADGITTVTVDGQYLSVPKKDCEFPLESAAFTQYASAIVPVGHDLEGNVHAVGGNLELSPVYWKPWRAGDTIELMVTAKGSPAAGTEVALINGMAEGEDPALKETDSEGRVAFTFEKPGFHLAMVRYADNDDSKEGYYDRRNYTATLYILVTK
;
A
#
# COMPACT_ATOMS: atom_id res chain seq x y z
N MET A 1 22.24 -15.16 -4.97
CA MET A 1 21.03 -15.25 -4.14
C MET A 1 21.15 -14.13 -3.13
N ILE A 2 20.38 -13.06 -3.28
CA ILE A 2 20.41 -11.98 -2.28
C ILE A 2 19.58 -12.48 -1.10
N ASP A 3 20.26 -12.68 0.02
CA ASP A 3 19.72 -13.29 1.24
C ASP A 3 19.04 -12.17 2.05
N PHE A 4 17.75 -11.94 1.81
CA PHE A 4 16.94 -11.12 2.70
C PHE A 4 16.14 -12.03 3.63
N ARG A 5 15.88 -11.55 4.85
CA ARG A 5 14.99 -12.26 5.78
C ARG A 5 13.57 -12.23 5.24
N ASP A 6 13.07 -13.38 4.78
CA ASP A 6 11.68 -13.52 4.32
C ASP A 6 10.71 -13.44 5.52
N THR A 7 9.89 -12.40 5.50
CA THR A 7 8.86 -12.11 6.51
C THR A 7 7.46 -12.10 5.91
N THR A 8 7.25 -12.72 4.75
CA THR A 8 5.93 -12.79 4.07
C THR A 8 4.84 -13.29 5.01
N HIS A 9 5.13 -14.33 5.79
CA HIS A 9 4.18 -14.93 6.75
C HIS A 9 3.72 -13.97 7.86
N LEU A 10 4.46 -12.89 8.12
CA LEU A 10 4.09 -11.90 9.13
C LEU A 10 2.97 -10.95 8.65
N VAL A 11 2.50 -11.09 7.40
CA VAL A 11 1.28 -10.42 6.92
C VAL A 11 0.08 -10.66 7.84
N ILE A 12 -0.04 -11.87 8.40
CA ILE A 12 -1.11 -12.23 9.36
C ILE A 12 -0.95 -11.54 10.72
N LYS A 13 0.26 -11.07 11.03
CA LYS A 13 0.57 -10.25 12.20
C LYS A 13 0.55 -8.75 11.87
N GLY A 14 -0.04 -8.40 10.72
CA GLY A 14 -0.21 -7.02 10.29
C GLY A 14 1.04 -6.42 9.64
N HIS A 15 1.90 -7.22 9.00
CA HIS A 15 2.86 -6.61 8.07
C HIS A 15 2.17 -6.07 6.83
N GLU A 16 2.67 -4.94 6.33
CA GLU A 16 2.23 -4.32 5.10
C GLU A 16 3.39 -3.89 4.20
N GLY A 17 3.10 -3.82 2.91
CA GLY A 17 3.92 -3.15 1.92
C GLY A 17 3.61 -1.65 1.82
N TRP A 18 4.63 -0.84 1.59
CA TRP A 18 4.47 0.56 1.20
C TRP A 18 5.50 0.98 0.15
N LEU A 19 5.14 1.98 -0.64
CA LEU A 19 6.05 2.64 -1.56
C LEU A 19 6.66 3.88 -0.90
N GLU A 20 7.89 4.23 -1.22
CA GLU A 20 8.51 5.50 -0.84
C GLU A 20 9.02 6.21 -2.09
N PHE A 21 8.41 7.35 -2.39
CA PHE A 21 8.95 8.32 -3.34
C PHE A 21 9.64 9.44 -2.55
N ARG A 22 10.98 9.44 -2.52
CA ARG A 22 11.77 10.33 -1.65
C ARG A 22 12.13 11.69 -2.29
N SER A 23 11.43 12.08 -3.35
CA SER A 23 11.53 13.41 -3.95
C SER A 23 10.19 14.14 -3.83
N SER A 24 10.22 15.48 -3.91
CA SER A 24 9.01 16.30 -3.96
C SER A 24 8.31 16.22 -5.32
N HIS A 25 9.07 15.97 -6.39
CA HIS A 25 8.58 15.79 -7.75
C HIS A 25 9.58 15.00 -8.60
N GLY A 26 9.07 14.37 -9.67
CA GLY A 26 9.87 13.79 -10.73
C GLY A 26 10.14 14.81 -11.84
N HIS A 27 11.16 14.55 -12.65
CA HIS A 27 11.45 15.33 -13.85
C HIS A 27 11.00 14.57 -15.09
N HIS A 28 10.41 15.31 -16.04
CA HIS A 28 10.10 14.79 -17.37
C HIS A 28 11.38 14.26 -18.04
N ASP A 29 11.27 13.15 -18.77
CA ASP A 29 12.37 12.45 -19.46
C ASP A 29 13.54 11.97 -18.57
N SER A 30 13.37 11.97 -17.24
CA SER A 30 14.36 11.44 -16.29
C SER A 30 13.81 10.24 -15.54
N ALA A 31 14.66 9.22 -15.36
CA ALA A 31 14.29 8.05 -14.58
C ALA A 31 13.85 8.44 -13.17
N THR A 32 12.71 7.91 -12.76
CA THR A 32 12.13 8.10 -11.43
C THR A 32 12.14 6.78 -10.70
N ASP A 33 12.77 6.77 -9.54
CA ASP A 33 12.85 5.61 -8.66
C ASP A 33 11.85 5.71 -7.51
N VAL A 34 11.21 4.59 -7.21
CA VAL A 34 10.31 4.40 -6.06
C VAL A 34 10.72 3.12 -5.36
N LEU A 35 10.77 3.15 -4.03
CA LEU A 35 11.21 2.01 -3.23
C LEU A 35 10.00 1.32 -2.60
N TYR A 36 9.82 0.04 -2.84
CA TYR A 36 8.90 -0.78 -2.08
C TYR A 36 9.59 -1.36 -0.85
N LYS A 37 8.96 -1.21 0.29
CA LYS A 37 9.40 -1.73 1.58
C LYS A 37 8.30 -2.58 2.21
N TRP A 38 8.69 -3.36 3.21
CA TRP A 38 7.84 -4.30 3.91
C TRP A 38 8.14 -4.31 5.40
N GLY A 39 7.12 -4.44 6.24
CA GLY A 39 7.27 -4.28 7.68
C GLY A 39 5.97 -3.91 8.35
N HIS A 40 6.05 -3.18 9.47
CA HIS A 40 4.87 -2.75 10.24
C HIS A 40 4.99 -1.28 10.65
N ASN A 41 3.96 -0.48 10.39
CA ASN A 41 3.89 0.95 10.67
C ASN A 41 5.14 1.71 10.18
N MET A 42 5.52 1.49 8.91
CA MET A 42 6.74 2.04 8.29
C MET A 42 8.07 1.61 8.93
N GLN A 43 8.07 0.65 9.87
CA GLN A 43 9.27 0.01 10.39
C GLN A 43 9.60 -1.23 9.56
N VAL A 44 10.72 -1.18 8.84
CA VAL A 44 11.16 -2.28 7.97
C VAL A 44 11.48 -3.51 8.81
N ASP A 45 10.89 -4.66 8.46
CA ASP A 45 11.22 -5.96 9.05
C ASP A 45 11.31 -7.02 7.95
N GLY A 46 12.51 -7.16 7.37
CA GLY A 46 12.77 -8.06 6.25
C GLY A 46 12.10 -7.61 4.95
N LEU A 47 11.83 -8.57 4.07
CA LEU A 47 11.05 -8.36 2.84
C LEU A 47 10.06 -9.52 2.65
N CYS A 48 8.97 -9.25 1.94
CA CYS A 48 8.14 -10.32 1.40
C CYS A 48 8.80 -10.93 0.16
N ARG A 49 8.39 -12.14 -0.19
CA ARG A 49 8.78 -12.82 -1.43
C ARG A 49 8.37 -12.00 -2.66
N LYS A 50 9.25 -11.93 -3.66
CA LYS A 50 8.99 -11.16 -4.89
C LYS A 50 7.90 -11.82 -5.75
N GLU A 51 7.73 -13.13 -5.63
CA GLU A 51 6.80 -13.95 -6.42
C GLU A 51 5.32 -13.64 -6.12
N ILE A 52 5.03 -13.03 -4.97
CA ILE A 52 3.68 -12.58 -4.63
C ILE A 52 3.37 -11.17 -5.14
N LEU A 53 4.36 -10.48 -5.72
CA LEU A 53 4.25 -9.09 -6.11
C LEU A 53 4.00 -8.93 -7.61
N LYS A 54 3.08 -8.02 -7.93
CA LYS A 54 2.90 -7.45 -9.27
C LYS A 54 3.01 -5.94 -9.16
N ALA A 55 3.65 -5.31 -10.13
CA ALA A 55 3.79 -3.87 -10.15
C ALA A 55 3.25 -3.29 -11.46
N TYR A 56 2.59 -2.15 -11.35
CA TYR A 56 2.11 -1.39 -12.49
C TYR A 56 2.14 0.11 -12.20
N LEU A 57 2.13 0.89 -13.27
CA LEU A 57 2.06 2.34 -13.25
C LEU A 57 0.72 2.75 -13.86
N ILE A 58 0.02 3.64 -13.18
CA ILE A 58 -1.08 4.41 -13.78
C ILE A 58 -0.50 5.77 -14.18
N ASP A 59 -0.65 6.13 -15.44
CA ASP A 59 -0.17 7.40 -15.98
C ASP A 59 -1.19 8.54 -15.76
N PRO A 60 -0.88 9.80 -16.15
CA PRO A 60 -1.80 10.92 -15.98
C PRO A 60 -3.10 10.82 -16.78
N GLN A 61 -3.17 9.92 -17.78
CA GLN A 61 -4.39 9.62 -18.54
C GLN A 61 -5.23 8.53 -17.87
N GLY A 62 -4.68 7.82 -16.88
CA GLY A 62 -5.33 6.70 -16.23
C GLY A 62 -4.98 5.36 -16.88
N GLU A 63 -4.09 5.34 -17.86
CA GLU A 63 -3.67 4.10 -18.53
C GLU A 63 -2.72 3.31 -17.63
N LYS A 64 -2.94 2.00 -17.59
CA LYS A 64 -2.14 1.06 -16.79
C LYS A 64 -1.07 0.41 -17.65
N ARG A 65 0.16 0.37 -17.15
CA ARG A 65 1.26 -0.42 -17.74
C ARG A 65 2.04 -1.16 -16.66
N ASP A 66 2.46 -2.37 -16.96
CA ASP A 66 3.27 -3.16 -16.04
C ASP A 66 4.63 -2.49 -15.76
N LEU A 67 5.11 -2.63 -14.54
CA LEU A 67 6.44 -2.20 -14.11
C LEU A 67 7.27 -3.43 -13.71
N ALA A 68 8.55 -3.39 -14.06
CA ALA A 68 9.51 -4.36 -13.54
C ALA A 68 9.83 -4.04 -12.08
N ILE A 69 9.87 -5.08 -11.24
CA ILE A 69 10.35 -5.01 -9.88
C ILE A 69 11.83 -5.38 -9.89
N GLY A 70 12.70 -4.51 -9.38
CA GLY A 70 14.14 -4.76 -9.25
C GLY A 70 14.47 -5.89 -8.27
N GLU A 71 15.75 -6.23 -8.15
CA GLU A 71 16.20 -7.14 -7.10
C GLU A 71 16.19 -6.46 -5.73
N ALA A 72 16.25 -7.26 -4.66
CA ALA A 72 16.30 -6.72 -3.30
C ALA A 72 17.61 -5.95 -3.07
N GLU A 73 17.51 -4.69 -2.67
CA GLU A 73 18.63 -3.82 -2.31
C GLU A 73 18.28 -3.13 -0.99
N GLU A 74 19.14 -3.25 0.04
CA GLU A 74 18.98 -2.53 1.33
C GLU A 74 17.58 -2.65 1.98
N ALA A 75 17.00 -3.86 1.95
CA ALA A 75 15.65 -4.17 2.45
C ALA A 75 14.51 -3.42 1.73
N ALA A 76 14.70 -3.14 0.44
CA ALA A 76 13.66 -2.65 -0.47
C ALA A 76 13.73 -3.36 -1.83
N TYR A 77 12.62 -3.34 -2.57
CA TYR A 77 12.61 -3.55 -4.01
C TYR A 77 12.49 -2.20 -4.72
N LYS A 78 13.34 -1.94 -5.72
CA LYS A 78 13.28 -0.71 -6.49
C LYS A 78 12.40 -0.86 -7.72
N LEU A 79 11.52 0.11 -7.95
CA LEU A 79 10.80 0.30 -9.21
C LEU A 79 11.33 1.54 -9.90
N THR A 80 11.53 1.44 -11.21
CA THR A 80 12.02 2.56 -12.03
C THR A 80 11.10 2.74 -13.23
N PHE A 81 10.73 3.98 -13.52
CA PHE A 81 10.03 4.35 -14.76
C PHE A 81 10.47 5.73 -15.24
N THR A 82 10.29 6.01 -16.53
CA THR A 82 10.52 7.34 -17.11
C THR A 82 9.17 7.99 -17.39
N PRO A 83 8.87 9.15 -16.79
CA PRO A 83 7.70 9.95 -17.13
C PRO A 83 7.78 10.49 -18.55
N GLU A 84 6.72 10.32 -19.32
CA GLU A 84 6.62 10.77 -20.73
C GLU A 84 5.93 12.12 -20.86
N GLN A 85 5.26 12.59 -19.81
CA GLN A 85 4.55 13.87 -19.78
C GLN A 85 4.41 14.42 -18.37
N VAL A 86 3.90 15.63 -18.26
CA VAL A 86 3.53 16.26 -16.99
C VAL A 86 2.24 15.65 -16.44
N GLY A 87 2.15 15.50 -15.13
CA GLY A 87 0.95 15.05 -14.42
C GLY A 87 1.24 14.16 -13.23
N PHE A 88 0.20 13.50 -12.72
CA PHE A 88 0.31 12.55 -11.61
C PHE A 88 0.50 11.14 -12.14
N TYR A 89 1.64 10.56 -11.82
CA TYR A 89 1.88 9.13 -12.00
C TYR A 89 1.61 8.41 -10.67
N ARG A 90 0.99 7.23 -10.75
CA ARG A 90 0.66 6.43 -9.58
C ARG A 90 1.25 5.03 -9.74
N PRO A 91 2.49 4.79 -9.27
CA PRO A 91 3.01 3.45 -9.13
C PRO A 91 2.23 2.68 -8.07
N VAL A 92 1.97 1.41 -8.36
CA VAL A 92 1.26 0.50 -7.47
C VAL A 92 2.01 -0.83 -7.44
N ILE A 93 2.16 -1.38 -6.24
CA ILE A 93 2.46 -2.79 -6.04
C ILE A 93 1.26 -3.48 -5.44
N GLU A 94 0.82 -4.54 -6.10
CA GLU A 94 -0.15 -5.49 -5.61
C GLU A 94 0.58 -6.72 -5.06
N ALA A 95 0.37 -7.04 -3.79
CA ALA A 95 0.85 -8.27 -3.17
C ALA A 95 -0.34 -9.21 -2.93
N ASP A 96 -0.33 -10.42 -3.49
CA ASP A 96 -1.44 -11.38 -3.35
C ASP A 96 -0.94 -12.74 -2.89
N GLY A 97 -1.66 -13.36 -1.95
CA GLY A 97 -1.28 -14.68 -1.45
C GLY A 97 -2.31 -15.31 -0.53
N ILE A 98 -2.00 -16.53 -0.08
CA ILE A 98 -2.78 -17.26 0.92
C ILE A 98 -1.85 -17.62 2.07
N THR A 99 -2.32 -17.41 3.30
CA THR A 99 -1.69 -17.92 4.52
C THR A 99 -2.65 -18.86 5.22
N THR A 100 -2.20 -20.08 5.49
CA THR A 100 -2.92 -21.09 6.26
C THR A 100 -2.19 -21.32 7.58
N VAL A 101 -2.94 -21.29 8.68
CA VAL A 101 -2.46 -21.61 10.03
C VAL A 101 -2.81 -23.05 10.33
N THR A 102 -1.83 -23.85 10.76
CA THR A 102 -2.04 -25.24 11.18
C THR A 102 -2.56 -25.30 12.62
N VAL A 103 -3.13 -26.43 13.04
CA VAL A 103 -3.59 -26.64 14.42
C VAL A 103 -2.50 -26.53 15.48
N ASP A 104 -1.22 -26.75 15.11
CA ASP A 104 -0.06 -26.56 15.98
C ASP A 104 0.54 -25.13 15.88
N GLY A 105 -0.10 -24.23 15.14
CA GLY A 105 0.23 -22.80 15.10
C GLY A 105 1.32 -22.40 14.10
N GLN A 106 1.65 -23.26 13.14
CA GLN A 106 2.58 -22.93 12.05
C GLN A 106 1.87 -22.12 10.96
N TYR A 107 2.60 -21.23 10.31
CA TYR A 107 2.12 -20.41 9.20
C TYR A 107 2.67 -20.95 7.89
N LEU A 108 1.78 -21.40 7.00
CA LEU A 108 2.13 -21.95 5.69
C LEU A 108 1.57 -21.08 4.57
N SER A 109 2.37 -20.83 3.55
CA SER A 109 1.94 -20.10 2.35
C SER A 109 1.33 -21.03 1.30
N VAL A 110 0.31 -21.79 1.70
CA VAL A 110 -0.39 -22.75 0.84
C VAL A 110 -1.90 -22.67 1.03
N PRO A 111 -2.72 -23.06 0.03
CA PRO A 111 -4.16 -23.21 0.19
C PRO A 111 -4.54 -24.21 1.29
N LYS A 112 -5.73 -24.03 1.88
CA LYS A 112 -6.25 -24.90 2.95
C LYS A 112 -6.25 -26.39 2.62
N LYS A 113 -6.59 -26.76 1.37
CA LYS A 113 -6.63 -28.15 0.87
C LYS A 113 -5.25 -28.82 0.78
N ASP A 114 -4.19 -28.02 0.69
CA ASP A 114 -2.81 -28.48 0.56
C ASP A 114 -2.08 -28.48 1.92
N CYS A 115 -2.81 -28.16 3.00
CA CYS A 115 -2.33 -28.15 4.38
C CYS A 115 -2.84 -29.37 5.14
N GLU A 116 -1.94 -30.10 5.79
CA GLU A 116 -2.33 -31.14 6.74
C GLU A 116 -2.81 -30.46 8.04
N PHE A 117 -4.02 -30.79 8.49
CA PHE A 117 -4.65 -30.21 9.70
C PHE A 117 -4.72 -28.66 9.71
N PRO A 118 -5.47 -28.03 8.78
CA PRO A 118 -5.64 -26.58 8.78
C PRO A 118 -6.57 -26.14 9.92
N LEU A 119 -6.16 -25.12 10.68
CA LEU A 119 -6.99 -24.44 11.68
C LEU A 119 -7.80 -23.32 11.02
N GLU A 120 -7.13 -22.39 10.34
CA GLU A 120 -7.75 -21.30 9.58
C GLU A 120 -6.91 -20.97 8.34
N SER A 121 -7.54 -20.40 7.32
CA SER A 121 -6.84 -19.93 6.13
C SER A 121 -7.42 -18.61 5.65
N ALA A 122 -6.55 -17.66 5.31
CA ALA A 122 -6.96 -16.37 4.76
C ALA A 122 -6.14 -16.05 3.51
N ALA A 123 -6.84 -15.62 2.46
CA ALA A 123 -6.20 -14.90 1.38
C ALA A 123 -5.88 -13.47 1.83
N PHE A 124 -4.87 -12.87 1.22
CA PHE A 124 -4.60 -11.44 1.37
C PHE A 124 -4.33 -10.80 0.03
N THR A 125 -4.75 -9.53 -0.09
CA THR A 125 -4.34 -8.64 -1.18
C THR A 125 -3.93 -7.31 -0.58
N GLN A 126 -2.72 -6.85 -0.86
CA GLN A 126 -2.25 -5.53 -0.45
C GLN A 126 -2.00 -4.65 -1.67
N TYR A 127 -2.46 -3.40 -1.61
CA TYR A 127 -2.19 -2.37 -2.60
C TYR A 127 -1.31 -1.30 -1.97
N ALA A 128 -0.02 -1.31 -2.31
CA ALA A 128 0.91 -0.25 -1.93
C ALA A 128 0.99 0.79 -3.05
N SER A 129 0.64 2.04 -2.77
CA SER A 129 0.67 3.11 -3.77
C SER A 129 1.37 4.37 -3.26
N ALA A 130 1.90 5.14 -4.19
CA ALA A 130 2.41 6.50 -3.98
C ALA A 130 1.93 7.40 -5.12
N ILE A 131 1.97 8.71 -4.92
CA ILE A 131 1.67 9.69 -5.97
C ILE A 131 2.98 10.40 -6.32
N VAL A 132 3.36 10.30 -7.59
CA VAL A 132 4.56 10.91 -8.15
C VAL A 132 4.13 12.09 -9.02
N PRO A 133 4.16 13.33 -8.51
CA PRO A 133 3.92 14.50 -9.34
C PRO A 133 5.13 14.73 -10.26
N VAL A 134 4.89 14.86 -11.56
CA VAL A 134 5.92 15.17 -12.56
C VAL A 134 5.61 16.53 -13.18
N GLY A 135 6.40 17.54 -12.84
CA GLY A 135 6.14 18.94 -13.14
C GLY A 135 6.16 19.79 -11.87
N HIS A 136 6.05 21.12 -12.02
CA HIS A 136 6.06 22.05 -10.90
C HIS A 136 4.63 22.41 -10.47
N ASP A 137 4.42 22.56 -9.17
CA ASP A 137 3.19 23.10 -8.56
C ASP A 137 1.91 22.37 -8.99
N LEU A 138 1.99 21.05 -9.20
CA LEU A 138 0.85 20.23 -9.59
C LEU A 138 -0.13 20.05 -8.41
N GLU A 139 -1.39 20.35 -8.67
CA GLU A 139 -2.52 20.07 -7.81
C GLU A 139 -3.71 19.55 -8.63
N GLY A 140 -4.55 18.71 -8.05
CA GLY A 140 -5.69 18.14 -8.75
C GLY A 140 -6.09 16.75 -8.30
N ASN A 141 -7.00 16.17 -9.08
CA ASN A 141 -7.47 14.81 -8.87
C ASN A 141 -6.42 13.80 -9.36
N VAL A 142 -6.36 12.66 -8.69
CA VAL A 142 -5.47 11.55 -9.05
C VAL A 142 -6.32 10.35 -9.44
N HIS A 143 -5.89 9.63 -10.47
CA HIS A 143 -6.58 8.42 -10.91
C HIS A 143 -6.61 7.35 -9.81
N ALA A 144 -7.73 6.65 -9.73
CA ALA A 144 -7.93 5.53 -8.83
C ALA A 144 -7.03 4.35 -9.17
N VAL A 145 -6.73 3.50 -8.18
CA VAL A 145 -5.95 2.27 -8.40
C VAL A 145 -6.74 1.26 -9.23
N GLY A 146 -8.06 1.22 -9.11
CA GLY A 146 -8.95 0.21 -9.68
C GLY A 146 -8.89 -1.12 -8.95
N GLY A 147 -8.63 -1.11 -7.64
CA GLY A 147 -8.50 -2.29 -6.78
C GLY A 147 -9.77 -2.61 -5.97
N ASN A 148 -9.83 -3.78 -5.33
CA ASN A 148 -10.97 -4.15 -4.48
C ASN A 148 -11.03 -3.36 -3.17
N LEU A 149 -9.91 -2.82 -2.71
CA LEU A 149 -9.84 -1.84 -1.64
C LEU A 149 -9.02 -0.67 -2.16
N GLU A 150 -9.59 0.53 -2.13
CA GLU A 150 -8.91 1.74 -2.55
C GLU A 150 -8.79 2.74 -1.41
N LEU A 151 -7.62 3.35 -1.33
CA LEU A 151 -7.35 4.51 -0.49
C LEU A 151 -6.77 5.60 -1.40
N SER A 152 -7.51 6.69 -1.58
CA SER A 152 -7.12 7.75 -2.50
C SER A 152 -7.34 9.13 -1.89
N PRO A 153 -6.49 10.12 -2.19
CA PRO A 153 -6.82 11.50 -1.85
C PRO A 153 -8.01 11.95 -2.69
N VAL A 154 -8.92 12.70 -2.07
CA VAL A 154 -9.99 13.39 -2.82
C VAL A 154 -9.40 14.47 -3.72
N TYR A 155 -8.33 15.12 -3.24
CA TYR A 155 -7.58 16.12 -3.97
C TYR A 155 -6.11 16.06 -3.56
N TRP A 156 -5.20 16.13 -4.51
CA TRP A 156 -3.76 16.13 -4.27
C TRP A 156 -3.15 17.51 -4.51
N LYS A 157 -2.20 17.87 -3.66
CA LYS A 157 -1.32 19.03 -3.81
C LYS A 157 0.02 18.73 -3.11
N PRO A 158 1.07 19.56 -3.28
CA PRO A 158 2.27 19.44 -2.45
C PRO A 158 1.92 19.76 -0.99
N TRP A 159 1.97 18.75 -0.12
CA TRP A 159 1.55 18.87 1.27
C TRP A 159 2.60 19.53 2.15
N ARG A 160 2.14 20.37 3.08
CA ARG A 160 2.95 21.00 4.14
C ARG A 160 2.41 20.66 5.52
N ALA A 161 3.26 20.76 6.53
CA ALA A 161 2.81 20.68 7.92
C ALA A 161 1.71 21.73 8.18
N GLY A 162 0.64 21.33 8.85
CA GLY A 162 -0.58 22.11 9.06
C GLY A 162 -1.63 21.94 7.96
N ASP A 163 -1.29 21.37 6.79
CA ASP A 163 -2.30 21.04 5.79
C ASP A 163 -3.18 19.87 6.25
N THR A 164 -4.41 19.84 5.73
CA THR A 164 -5.35 18.73 5.92
C THR A 164 -5.58 18.01 4.60
N ILE A 165 -5.37 16.70 4.59
CA ILE A 165 -5.73 15.81 3.48
C ILE A 165 -7.10 15.19 3.74
N GLU A 166 -7.95 15.17 2.73
CA GLU A 166 -9.16 14.34 2.72
C GLU A 166 -8.90 13.09 1.87
N LEU A 167 -9.19 11.93 2.44
CA LEU A 167 -9.03 10.62 1.84
C LEU A 167 -10.41 9.99 1.62
N MET A 168 -10.57 9.27 0.51
CA MET A 168 -11.72 8.42 0.22
C MET A 168 -11.29 6.96 0.27
N VAL A 169 -12.09 6.16 0.97
CA VAL A 169 -11.96 4.70 1.03
C VAL A 169 -13.13 4.07 0.30
N THR A 170 -12.82 3.20 -0.66
CA THR A 170 -13.82 2.35 -1.29
C THR A 170 -13.46 0.88 -1.12
N ALA A 171 -14.48 0.05 -0.92
CA ALA A 171 -14.36 -1.40 -0.93
C ALA A 171 -15.31 -1.95 -1.99
N LYS A 172 -14.79 -2.76 -2.91
CA LYS A 172 -15.52 -3.34 -4.05
C LYS A 172 -16.29 -2.27 -4.85
N GLY A 173 -15.65 -1.11 -5.04
CA GLY A 173 -16.21 0.03 -5.79
C GLY A 173 -17.28 0.85 -5.05
N SER A 174 -17.61 0.53 -3.80
CA SER A 174 -18.57 1.27 -2.98
C SER A 174 -17.88 2.01 -1.82
N PRO A 175 -18.41 3.17 -1.38
CA PRO A 175 -17.90 3.84 -0.17
C PRO A 175 -17.84 2.91 1.04
N ALA A 176 -16.70 2.86 1.72
CA ALA A 176 -16.48 1.98 2.86
C ALA A 176 -16.67 2.76 4.17
N ALA A 177 -17.92 3.00 4.57
CA ALA A 177 -18.27 3.76 5.78
C ALA A 177 -17.91 3.04 7.10
N GLY A 178 -17.54 3.79 8.13
CA GLY A 178 -17.16 3.23 9.45
C GLY A 178 -15.86 2.43 9.43
N THR A 179 -15.06 2.55 8.36
CA THR A 179 -13.77 1.89 8.23
C THR A 179 -12.69 2.72 8.91
N GLU A 180 -11.91 2.11 9.80
CA GLU A 180 -10.78 2.78 10.43
C GLU A 180 -9.62 2.98 9.43
N VAL A 181 -9.14 4.21 9.35
CA VAL A 181 -7.94 4.60 8.61
C VAL A 181 -6.88 5.04 9.61
N ALA A 182 -5.66 4.56 9.42
CA ALA A 182 -4.50 4.96 10.19
C ALA A 182 -3.63 5.93 9.38
N LEU A 183 -3.17 7.00 10.01
CA LEU A 183 -2.10 7.85 9.50
C LEU A 183 -0.86 7.67 10.37
N ILE A 184 0.18 7.08 9.78
CA ILE A 184 1.46 6.79 10.43
C ILE A 184 2.47 7.86 10.05
N ASN A 185 3.23 8.35 11.04
CA ASN A 185 4.39 9.21 10.79
C ASN A 185 5.69 8.38 10.84
N GLY A 186 6.29 8.11 9.69
CA GLY A 186 7.50 7.30 9.57
C GLY A 186 8.76 7.91 10.19
N MET A 187 8.71 9.18 10.62
CA MET A 187 9.82 9.83 11.35
C MET A 187 9.64 9.80 12.86
N ALA A 188 8.49 9.36 13.35
CA ALA A 188 8.14 9.36 14.77
C ALA A 188 8.27 7.93 15.34
N GLU A 189 9.47 7.57 15.79
CA GLU A 189 9.70 6.26 16.41
C GLU A 189 8.88 6.11 17.70
N GLY A 190 8.10 5.03 17.77
CA GLY A 190 7.30 4.69 18.96
C GLY A 190 6.05 5.55 19.19
N GLU A 191 5.69 6.44 18.26
CA GLU A 191 4.38 7.11 18.29
C GLU A 191 3.31 6.20 17.67
N ASP A 192 2.16 6.11 18.34
CA ASP A 192 1.00 5.38 17.79
C ASP A 192 0.43 6.11 16.55
N PRO A 193 -0.09 5.38 15.56
CA PRO A 193 -0.77 5.99 14.42
C PRO A 193 -1.97 6.83 14.85
N ALA A 194 -2.25 7.91 14.13
CA ALA A 194 -3.51 8.61 14.29
C ALA A 194 -4.63 7.80 13.61
N LEU A 195 -5.68 7.45 14.36
CA LEU A 195 -6.79 6.64 13.88
C LEU A 195 -8.05 7.50 13.73
N LYS A 196 -8.76 7.34 12.62
CA LYS A 196 -10.08 7.93 12.38
C LYS A 196 -10.94 7.01 11.54
N GLU A 197 -12.24 6.99 11.81
CA GLU A 197 -13.21 6.26 11.01
C GLU A 197 -13.70 7.11 9.83
N THR A 198 -14.01 6.45 8.72
CA THR A 198 -14.67 7.06 7.58
C THR A 198 -16.14 7.38 7.85
N ASP A 199 -16.63 8.47 7.27
CA ASP A 199 -18.04 8.84 7.30
C ASP A 199 -18.92 7.97 6.37
N SER A 200 -20.20 8.32 6.23
CA SER A 200 -21.14 7.60 5.36
C SER A 200 -20.79 7.64 3.86
N GLU A 201 -19.96 8.58 3.44
CA GLU A 201 -19.43 8.66 2.07
C GLU A 201 -18.06 7.98 1.93
N GLY A 202 -17.59 7.27 2.96
CA GLY A 202 -16.28 6.63 2.96
C GLY A 202 -15.12 7.62 3.06
N ARG A 203 -15.35 8.85 3.52
CA ARG A 203 -14.33 9.90 3.61
C ARG A 203 -13.76 10.05 5.00
N VAL A 204 -12.50 10.44 5.09
CA VAL A 204 -11.81 10.75 6.35
C VAL A 204 -10.78 11.85 6.12
N ALA A 205 -10.60 12.74 7.10
CA ALA A 205 -9.65 13.85 7.00
C ALA A 205 -8.58 13.82 8.09
N PHE A 206 -7.33 14.04 7.72
CA PHE A 206 -6.18 14.13 8.65
C PHE A 206 -5.40 15.42 8.45
N THR A 207 -4.95 16.02 9.55
CA THR A 207 -4.04 17.17 9.54
C THR A 207 -2.61 16.69 9.78
N PHE A 208 -1.67 17.16 8.97
CA PHE A 208 -0.26 16.79 9.10
C PHE A 208 0.45 17.67 10.12
N GLU A 209 0.57 17.22 11.35
CA GLU A 209 1.18 18.03 12.43
C GLU A 209 2.68 18.27 12.25
N LYS A 210 3.38 17.37 11.55
CA LYS A 210 4.84 17.40 11.37
C LYS A 210 5.20 17.15 9.90
N PRO A 211 6.31 17.74 9.39
CA PRO A 211 6.85 17.34 8.10
C PRO A 211 7.46 15.93 8.18
N GLY A 212 7.65 15.30 7.03
CA GLY A 212 8.31 14.00 6.90
C GLY A 212 7.54 13.04 6.00
N PHE A 213 7.80 11.75 6.20
CA PHE A 213 7.15 10.68 5.47
C PHE A 213 5.95 10.18 6.26
N HIS A 214 4.81 10.11 5.60
CA HIS A 214 3.59 9.58 6.20
C HIS A 214 3.02 8.46 5.35
N LEU A 215 2.32 7.55 6.02
CA LEU A 215 1.60 6.46 5.39
C LEU A 215 0.16 6.49 5.87
N ALA A 216 -0.77 6.75 4.97
CA ALA A 216 -2.16 6.45 5.21
C ALA A 216 -2.37 4.96 4.91
N MET A 217 -3.07 4.26 5.79
CA MET A 217 -3.30 2.82 5.70
C MET A 217 -4.74 2.49 6.10
N VAL A 218 -5.34 1.57 5.35
CA VAL A 218 -6.65 1.01 5.66
C VAL A 218 -6.62 -0.51 5.49
N ARG A 219 -7.32 -1.22 6.37
CA ARG A 219 -7.49 -2.67 6.33
C ARG A 219 -8.97 -3.01 6.24
N TYR A 220 -9.31 -4.02 5.45
CA TYR A 220 -10.69 -4.46 5.26
C TYR A 220 -10.75 -5.98 5.18
N ALA A 221 -11.52 -6.62 6.07
CA ALA A 221 -11.73 -8.06 6.03
C ALA A 221 -13.03 -8.38 5.29
N ASP A 222 -12.92 -9.08 4.16
CA ASP A 222 -14.06 -9.55 3.38
C ASP A 222 -14.35 -11.00 3.75
N ASN A 223 -15.32 -11.18 4.67
CA ASN A 223 -15.75 -12.51 5.10
C ASN A 223 -16.65 -13.20 4.06
N ASP A 224 -17.15 -12.47 3.07
CA ASP A 224 -17.94 -13.04 1.97
C ASP A 224 -17.04 -13.55 0.83
N ASP A 225 -15.80 -13.04 0.73
CA ASP A 225 -14.77 -13.56 -0.18
C ASP A 225 -14.10 -14.79 0.43
N SER A 226 -14.74 -15.93 0.26
CA SER A 226 -14.25 -17.24 0.66
C SER A 226 -14.23 -18.20 -0.53
N LYS A 227 -13.32 -19.19 -0.49
CA LYS A 227 -13.23 -20.22 -1.51
C LYS A 227 -12.99 -21.58 -0.86
N GLU A 228 -13.98 -22.46 -0.99
CA GLU A 228 -13.95 -23.80 -0.40
C GLU A 228 -12.64 -24.54 -0.74
N GLY A 229 -11.97 -25.06 0.30
CA GLY A 229 -10.68 -25.73 0.18
C GLY A 229 -9.49 -24.80 -0.09
N TYR A 230 -9.67 -23.50 -0.28
CA TYR A 230 -8.57 -22.55 -0.52
C TYR A 230 -8.35 -21.61 0.66
N TYR A 231 -9.38 -20.86 1.06
CA TYR A 231 -9.33 -19.89 2.16
C TYR A 231 -10.73 -19.59 2.69
N ASP A 232 -10.80 -19.20 3.96
CA ASP A 232 -12.03 -18.94 4.70
C ASP A 232 -12.50 -17.48 4.59
N ARG A 233 -11.59 -16.55 4.27
CA ARG A 233 -11.85 -15.12 4.03
C ARG A 233 -10.73 -14.49 3.21
N ARG A 234 -10.91 -13.24 2.74
CA ARG A 234 -9.84 -12.40 2.21
C ARG A 234 -9.65 -11.14 3.03
N ASN A 235 -8.40 -10.82 3.35
CA ASN A 235 -8.02 -9.57 3.98
C ASN A 235 -7.39 -8.64 2.95
N TYR A 236 -7.90 -7.42 2.87
CA TYR A 236 -7.36 -6.38 2.04
C TYR A 236 -6.58 -5.36 2.87
N THR A 237 -5.50 -4.82 2.32
CA THR A 237 -4.80 -3.65 2.88
C THR A 237 -4.49 -2.68 1.75
N ALA A 238 -4.73 -1.40 1.95
CA ALA A 238 -4.32 -0.37 1.01
C ALA A 238 -3.47 0.67 1.74
N THR A 239 -2.32 1.02 1.17
CA THR A 239 -1.42 2.03 1.70
C THR A 239 -1.18 3.13 0.67
N LEU A 240 -1.10 4.36 1.16
CA LEU A 240 -0.79 5.55 0.39
C LEU A 240 0.33 6.32 1.08
N TYR A 241 1.50 6.33 0.45
CA TYR A 241 2.63 7.11 0.91
C TYR A 241 2.50 8.58 0.54
N ILE A 242 2.84 9.45 1.49
CA ILE A 242 2.68 10.90 1.38
C ILE A 242 3.95 11.57 1.93
N LEU A 243 4.56 12.43 1.11
CA LEU A 243 5.64 13.31 1.54
C LEU A 243 5.05 14.65 2.00
N VAL A 244 5.34 15.05 3.23
CA VAL A 244 4.93 16.33 3.83
C VAL A 244 6.15 17.21 4.04
N THR A 245 6.10 18.43 3.52
CA THR A 245 7.17 19.43 3.63
C THR A 245 6.90 20.41 4.77
N LYS A 246 7.86 21.31 5.05
CA LYS A 246 7.70 22.34 6.08
C LYS A 246 6.73 23.45 5.66
#